data_AF-A0A538JRY5-F1
#
_entry.id   AF-A0A538JRY5-F1
#
_cell.length_a   1.000
_cell.length_b   1.000
_cell.length_c   1.000
_cell.angle_alpha   90.00
_cell.angle_beta   90.00
_cell.angle_gamma   90.00
#
_symmetry.space_group_name_H-M   'P 1'
#
loop_
_entity.id
_entity.type
_entity.pdbx_description
1 polymer ?
#
loop_
_entity_poly.entity_id
_entity_poly.type
_entity_poly.pdbx_seq_one_letter_code
_entity_poly.pdbx_strand_id
1 'polypeptide(L)'
;MDDGSSAGTVVLVHGGFVDGSGWQGVYHQLTKDGYSVSVVQNPTLSLAGDADATRRVIDAQSEPVILVGHSYGGAVITEAGTDPNVKALVYIAAFTPDAGESVQTLIADLPPETGPPILPPQDGFL
;
A
#
# COMPACT_ATOMS: atom_id res chain seq x y z
N MET A 1 13.06 24.30 -21.06
CA MET A 1 13.49 22.91 -21.29
C MET A 1 13.31 22.26 -19.94
N ASP A 2 12.33 21.37 -19.85
CA ASP A 2 12.09 20.56 -18.65
C ASP A 2 13.31 19.67 -18.48
N ASP A 3 13.92 19.66 -17.30
CA ASP A 3 15.24 19.04 -17.07
C ASP A 3 15.23 17.51 -17.06
N GLY A 4 14.09 16.90 -17.41
CA GLY A 4 13.92 15.46 -17.46
C GLY A 4 13.86 14.80 -16.08
N SER A 5 13.82 15.57 -14.98
CA SER A 5 13.61 15.02 -13.64
C SER A 5 12.11 14.84 -13.35
N SER A 6 11.73 13.69 -12.79
CA SER A 6 10.33 13.44 -12.42
C SER A 6 9.92 14.35 -11.25
N ALA A 7 8.64 14.73 -11.18
CA ALA A 7 8.07 15.46 -10.03
C ALA A 7 8.19 14.68 -8.70
N GLY A 8 8.46 13.37 -8.79
CA GLY A 8 8.74 12.46 -7.68
C GLY A 8 8.43 11.01 -8.08
N THR A 9 8.86 10.08 -7.24
CA THR A 9 8.58 8.65 -7.42
C THR A 9 7.49 8.20 -6.45
N VAL A 10 6.43 7.61 -6.97
CA VAL A 10 5.27 7.13 -6.21
C VAL A 10 5.10 5.63 -6.39
N VAL A 11 4.95 4.90 -5.29
CA VAL A 11 4.65 3.47 -5.29
C VAL A 11 3.28 3.25 -4.66
N LEU A 12 2.34 2.75 -5.44
CA LEU A 12 0.95 2.51 -5.05
C LEU A 12 0.77 1.05 -4.59
N VAL A 13 0.22 0.85 -3.39
CA VAL A 13 0.02 -0.46 -2.75
C VAL A 13 -1.46 -0.68 -2.47
N HIS A 14 -2.02 -1.76 -3.01
CA HIS A 14 -3.45 -2.05 -2.91
C HIS A 14 -3.84 -2.67 -1.56
N GLY A 15 -5.15 -2.68 -1.29
CA GLY A 15 -5.73 -3.31 -0.11
C GLY A 15 -5.92 -4.81 -0.26
N GLY A 16 -6.56 -5.43 0.73
CA GLY A 16 -6.97 -6.83 0.66
C GLY A 16 -8.14 -7.02 -0.29
N PHE A 17 -8.30 -8.23 -0.83
CA PHE A 17 -9.41 -8.64 -1.72
C PHE A 17 -9.51 -7.90 -3.06
N VAL A 18 -8.51 -7.10 -3.40
CA VAL A 18 -8.41 -6.33 -4.65
C VAL A 18 -7.01 -6.50 -5.24
N ASP A 19 -6.80 -5.97 -6.44
CA ASP A 19 -5.50 -5.96 -7.13
C ASP A 19 -5.08 -4.53 -7.52
N GLY A 20 -3.93 -4.40 -8.18
CA GLY A 20 -3.38 -3.12 -8.62
C GLY A 20 -4.24 -2.35 -9.63
N SER A 21 -5.23 -2.98 -10.29
CA SER A 21 -6.08 -2.30 -11.28
C SER A 21 -6.92 -1.19 -10.66
N GLY A 22 -7.24 -1.26 -9.36
CA GLY A 22 -7.93 -0.20 -8.63
C GLY A 22 -7.20 1.15 -8.66
N TRP A 23 -5.89 1.14 -8.91
CA TRP A 23 -5.07 2.35 -9.02
C TRP A 23 -5.03 2.97 -10.41
N GLN A 24 -5.65 2.37 -11.44
CA GLN A 24 -5.49 2.81 -12.84
C GLN A 24 -5.79 4.32 -13.04
N GLY A 25 -6.86 4.83 -12.44
CA GLY A 25 -7.20 6.25 -12.53
C GLY A 25 -6.16 7.17 -11.90
N VAL A 26 -5.67 6.79 -10.71
CA VAL A 26 -4.63 7.54 -9.97
C VAL A 26 -3.30 7.49 -10.72
N TYR A 27 -2.93 6.32 -11.25
CA TYR A 27 -1.73 6.14 -12.07
C TYR A 27 -1.73 7.09 -13.27
N HIS A 28 -2.84 7.17 -14.01
CA HIS A 28 -2.94 8.06 -15.17
C HIS A 28 -2.82 9.53 -14.78
N GLN A 29 -3.46 9.94 -13.67
CA GLN A 29 -3.41 11.32 -13.23
C GLN A 29 -2.01 11.72 -12.76
N LEU A 30 -1.37 10.92 -11.91
CA LEU A 30 -0.02 11.21 -11.42
C LEU A 30 1.04 11.17 -12.52
N THR A 31 0.96 10.21 -13.44
CA THR A 31 1.85 10.15 -14.60
C THR A 31 1.69 11.38 -15.49
N LYS A 32 0.45 11.84 -15.71
CA LYS A 32 0.16 13.07 -16.47
C LYS A 32 0.76 14.31 -15.78
N ASP A 33 0.81 14.31 -14.46
CA ASP A 33 1.38 15.39 -13.65
C ASP A 33 2.91 15.28 -13.48
N GLY A 34 3.56 14.32 -14.16
CA GLY A 34 5.03 14.21 -14.24
C GLY A 34 5.69 13.33 -13.18
N TYR A 35 4.92 12.54 -12.42
CA TYR A 35 5.47 11.58 -11.47
C TYR A 35 5.86 10.26 -12.14
N SER A 36 6.92 9.63 -11.64
CA SER A 36 7.22 8.23 -11.92
C SER A 36 6.38 7.35 -11.00
N VAL A 37 5.47 6.54 -11.56
CA VAL A 37 4.51 5.76 -10.76
C VAL A 37 4.72 4.27 -10.98
N SER A 38 4.85 3.51 -9.89
CA SER A 38 4.80 2.05 -9.90
C SER A 38 3.62 1.55 -9.08
N VAL A 39 3.04 0.43 -9.48
CA VAL A 39 1.95 -0.23 -8.75
C VAL A 39 2.44 -1.60 -8.29
N VAL A 40 2.36 -1.84 -6.98
CA VAL A 40 2.71 -3.14 -6.40
C VAL A 40 1.52 -4.07 -6.58
N GLN A 41 1.78 -5.27 -7.12
CA GLN A 41 0.85 -6.39 -7.05
C GLN A 41 1.27 -7.29 -5.89
N ASN A 42 0.81 -6.99 -4.67
CA ASN A 42 1.20 -7.78 -3.50
C ASN A 42 0.39 -9.09 -3.46
N PRO A 43 1.01 -10.21 -3.05
CA PRO A 43 0.39 -11.54 -3.12
C PRO A 43 -0.81 -11.73 -2.18
N THR A 44 -0.97 -10.89 -1.16
CA THR A 44 -2.02 -10.97 -0.11
C THR A 44 -2.04 -12.30 0.65
N LEU A 45 -0.86 -12.94 0.78
CA LEU A 45 -0.69 -14.21 1.49
C LEU A 45 -0.18 -14.03 2.93
N SER A 46 0.60 -12.98 3.16
CA SER A 46 1.11 -12.60 4.49
C SER A 46 1.64 -11.17 4.45
N LEU A 47 1.60 -10.48 5.58
CA LEU A 47 2.14 -9.11 5.69
C LEU A 47 3.62 -9.05 5.28
N ALA A 48 4.44 -10.00 5.75
CA ALA A 48 5.85 -10.05 5.41
C ALA A 48 6.08 -10.23 3.89
N GLY A 49 5.34 -11.15 3.26
CA GLY A 49 5.44 -11.36 1.81
C GLY A 49 4.96 -10.18 0.98
N ASP A 50 3.95 -9.46 1.46
CA ASP A 50 3.44 -8.23 0.85
C ASP A 50 4.43 -7.07 0.98
N ALA A 51 5.06 -6.93 2.15
CA ALA A 51 6.13 -5.96 2.38
C ALA A 51 7.35 -6.26 1.51
N ASP A 52 7.75 -7.54 1.38
CA ASP A 52 8.86 -7.93 0.50
C ASP A 52 8.56 -7.67 -0.98
N ALA A 53 7.30 -7.85 -1.42
CA ALA A 53 6.88 -7.47 -2.76
C ALA A 53 6.99 -5.95 -2.97
N THR A 54 6.64 -5.17 -1.96
CA THR A 54 6.77 -3.71 -1.98
C THR A 54 8.23 -3.28 -2.01
N ARG A 55 9.09 -3.86 -1.16
CA ARG A 55 10.55 -3.59 -1.12
C ARG A 55 11.22 -3.85 -2.47
N ARG A 56 10.88 -4.95 -3.16
CA ARG A 56 11.39 -5.20 -4.52
C ARG A 56 11.04 -4.09 -5.52
N VAL A 57 9.88 -3.46 -5.38
CA VAL A 57 9.49 -2.32 -6.22
C VAL A 57 10.23 -1.05 -5.80
N ILE A 58 10.44 -0.83 -4.49
CA ILE A 58 11.26 0.27 -3.95
C ILE A 58 12.69 0.18 -4.49
N ASP A 59 13.32 -0.99 -4.41
CA ASP A 59 14.69 -1.26 -4.87
C ASP A 59 14.88 -1.04 -6.37
N ALA A 60 13.80 -1.17 -7.15
CA ALA A 60 13.82 -0.93 -8.59
C ALA A 60 13.79 0.57 -8.97
N GLN A 61 13.54 1.47 -8.01
CA GLN A 61 13.49 2.89 -8.26
C GLN A 61 14.89 3.52 -8.11
N SER A 62 15.22 4.44 -9.01
CA SER A 62 16.49 5.18 -8.96
C SER A 62 16.47 6.35 -7.97
N GLU A 63 15.28 6.82 -7.61
CA GLU A 63 15.06 7.98 -6.75
C GLU A 63 14.23 7.58 -5.52
N PRO A 64 14.38 8.30 -4.39
CA PRO A 64 13.61 7.99 -3.19
C PRO A 64 12.10 8.13 -3.40
N VAL A 65 11.34 7.28 -2.72
CA VAL A 65 9.93 7.02 -3.01
C VAL A 65 8.97 7.56 -1.97
N ILE A 66 7.75 7.82 -2.43
CA ILE A 66 6.56 8.00 -1.60
C ILE A 66 5.73 6.72 -1.70
N LEU A 67 5.46 6.06 -0.57
CA LEU A 67 4.56 4.91 -0.54
C LEU A 67 3.13 5.37 -0.28
N VAL A 68 2.18 4.88 -1.08
CA VAL A 68 0.76 5.17 -0.93
C VAL A 68 0.01 3.86 -0.72
N GLY A 69 -0.65 3.72 0.43
CA GLY A 69 -1.37 2.51 0.82
C GLY A 69 -2.86 2.79 1.00
N HIS A 70 -3.71 1.94 0.42
CA HIS A 70 -5.15 1.95 0.63
C HIS A 70 -5.61 0.77 1.50
N SER A 71 -6.50 1.00 2.47
CA SER A 71 -7.04 -0.06 3.34
C SER A 71 -5.93 -0.90 4.00
N TYR A 72 -5.95 -2.23 3.84
CA TYR A 72 -4.87 -3.14 4.24
C TYR A 72 -3.48 -2.71 3.75
N GLY A 73 -3.40 -2.07 2.58
CA GLY A 73 -2.14 -1.54 2.03
C GLY A 73 -1.45 -0.56 2.98
N GLY A 74 -2.19 0.07 3.90
CA GLY A 74 -1.62 0.86 5.00
C GLY A 74 -0.68 0.06 5.92
N ALA A 75 -1.06 -1.16 6.30
CA ALA A 75 -0.20 -2.03 7.08
C ALA A 75 1.03 -2.46 6.28
N VAL A 76 0.87 -2.74 4.98
CA VAL A 76 1.96 -3.11 4.08
C VAL A 76 2.98 -1.97 3.94
N ILE A 77 2.53 -0.74 3.69
CA ILE A 77 3.45 0.41 3.56
C ILE A 77 4.06 0.83 4.89
N THR A 78 3.45 0.48 6.02
CA THR A 78 4.04 0.73 7.35
C THR A 78 5.22 -0.20 7.59
N GLU A 79 5.08 -1.48 7.25
CA GLU A 79 6.15 -2.49 7.34
C GLU A 79 7.26 -2.28 6.28
N ALA A 80 6.90 -1.93 5.05
CA ALA A 80 7.87 -1.63 4.00
C ALA A 80 8.52 -0.24 4.16
N GLY A 81 7.83 0.69 4.83
CA GLY A 81 8.21 2.09 4.98
C GLY A 81 9.43 2.35 5.85
N THR A 82 9.94 1.33 6.56
CA THR A 82 11.20 1.41 7.30
C THR A 82 12.42 1.43 6.40
N ASP A 83 12.24 1.21 5.09
CA ASP A 83 13.30 1.27 4.10
C ASP A 83 13.88 2.70 3.99
N PRO A 84 15.23 2.88 4.01
CA PRO A 84 15.85 4.20 3.98
C PRO A 84 15.59 4.99 2.69
N ASN A 85 15.15 4.34 1.61
CA ASN A 85 14.80 4.99 0.36
C ASN A 85 13.36 5.56 0.37
N VAL A 86 12.59 5.32 1.42
CA VAL A 86 11.22 5.85 1.58
C VAL A 86 11.26 7.22 2.25
N LYS A 87 10.73 8.24 1.59
CA LYS A 87 10.68 9.63 2.08
C LYS A 87 9.39 9.96 2.83
N ALA A 88 8.29 9.32 2.48
CA ALA A 88 6.98 9.58 3.05
C ALA A 88 6.03 8.41 2.86
N LEU A 89 5.05 8.34 3.77
CA LEU A 89 3.94 7.40 3.74
C LEU A 89 2.63 8.19 3.57
N VAL A 90 1.76 7.72 2.68
CA VAL A 90 0.43 8.28 2.43
C VAL A 90 -0.60 7.20 2.67
N TYR A 91 -1.52 7.45 3.60
CA TYR A 91 -2.57 6.52 4.00
C TYR A 91 -3.93 6.98 3.46
N ILE A 92 -4.56 6.16 2.62
CA ILE A 92 -5.88 6.45 2.04
C ILE A 92 -6.88 5.45 2.59
N ALA A 93 -7.76 5.89 3.51
CA ALA A 93 -8.72 5.00 4.17
C ALA A 93 -8.06 3.69 4.64
N ALA A 94 -6.88 3.80 5.24
CA ALA A 94 -5.93 2.70 5.43
C ALA A 94 -5.64 2.45 6.91
N PHE A 95 -5.27 1.21 7.22
CA PHE A 95 -4.81 0.86 8.57
C PHE A 95 -3.44 1.46 8.86
N THR A 96 -3.25 1.98 10.06
CA THR A 96 -2.02 2.63 10.54
C THR A 96 -1.56 1.97 11.83
N PRO A 97 -1.08 0.70 11.78
CA PRO A 97 -0.71 -0.03 12.99
C PRO A 97 0.55 0.55 13.63
N ASP A 98 0.53 0.69 14.96
CA ASP A 98 1.73 0.93 15.76
C ASP A 98 2.59 -0.34 15.89
N ALA A 99 3.81 -0.18 16.40
CA ALA A 99 4.71 -1.31 16.64
C ALA A 99 4.08 -2.36 17.59
N GLY A 100 3.91 -3.58 17.09
CA GLY A 100 3.27 -4.68 17.82
C GLY A 100 1.77 -4.80 17.60
N GLU A 101 1.14 -3.88 16.86
CA GLU A 101 -0.25 -3.99 16.45
C GLU A 101 -0.41 -4.76 15.13
N SER A 102 -1.64 -5.21 14.88
CA SER A 102 -2.05 -5.86 13.64
C SER A 102 -3.35 -5.27 13.14
N VAL A 103 -3.69 -5.49 11.88
CA VAL A 103 -5.02 -5.12 11.34
C VAL A 103 -6.14 -5.77 12.15
N GLN A 104 -5.93 -7.00 12.63
CA GLN A 104 -6.91 -7.70 13.46
C GLN A 104 -7.14 -7.00 14.81
N THR A 105 -6.07 -6.54 15.47
CA THR A 105 -6.20 -5.84 16.76
C THR A 105 -6.83 -4.45 16.58
N LEU A 106 -6.52 -3.75 15.48
CA LEU A 106 -7.15 -2.46 15.16
C LEU A 106 -8.66 -2.57 14.91
N ILE A 107 -9.12 -3.70 14.36
CA ILE A 107 -10.54 -3.95 14.11
C ILE A 107 -11.26 -4.50 15.34
N ALA A 108 -10.55 -5.22 16.22
CA ALA A 108 -11.15 -5.90 17.39
C ALA A 108 -11.89 -4.95 18.35
N ASP A 109 -11.44 -3.69 18.44
CA ASP A 109 -12.02 -2.67 19.32
C ASP A 109 -13.14 -1.84 18.66
N LEU A 110 -13.43 -2.09 17.38
CA LEU A 110 -14.52 -1.41 16.67
C LEU A 110 -15.89 -1.96 17.12
N PRO A 111 -16.90 -1.11 17.33
CA PRO A 111 -18.29 -1.55 17.49
C PRO A 111 -18.68 -2.53 16.37
N PRO A 112 -19.45 -3.61 16.65
CA PRO A 112 -19.81 -4.62 15.64
C PRO A 112 -20.44 -4.05 14.37
N GLU A 113 -21.20 -2.96 14.50
CA GLU A 113 -21.82 -2.22 13.39
C GLU A 113 -20.82 -1.41 12.52
N THR A 114 -19.56 -1.28 12.93
CA THR A 114 -18.54 -0.46 12.26
C THR A 114 -17.36 -1.27 11.70
N GLY A 115 -17.29 -2.57 12.03
CA GLY A 115 -16.31 -3.47 11.41
C GLY A 115 -16.57 -3.62 9.90
N PRO A 116 -15.53 -3.84 9.08
CA PRO A 116 -15.74 -4.14 7.67
C PRO A 116 -16.64 -5.38 7.53
N PRO A 117 -17.54 -5.46 6.53
CA PRO A 117 -18.50 -6.56 6.37
C PRO A 117 -17.83 -7.85 5.85
N ILE A 118 -16.66 -8.18 6.39
CA ILE A 118 -15.89 -9.37 6.05
C ILE A 118 -16.47 -10.50 6.90
N LEU A 119 -17.14 -11.43 6.23
CA LEU A 119 -17.64 -12.63 6.88
C LEU A 119 -16.47 -13.58 7.19
N PRO A 120 -16.58 -14.40 8.25
CA PRO A 120 -15.61 -15.47 8.48
C PRO A 120 -15.50 -16.37 7.24
N PRO A 121 -14.30 -16.83 6.87
CA PRO A 121 -14.14 -17.77 5.76
C PRO A 121 -14.96 -19.05 6.01
N GLN A 122 -15.67 -19.53 4.98
CA GLN A 122 -16.32 -20.85 4.97
C GLN A 122 -15.43 -21.83 4.22
N ASP A 123 -14.98 -22.89 4.89
CA ASP A 123 -14.10 -23.91 4.32
C ASP A 123 -12.80 -23.35 3.69
N GLY A 124 -12.32 -22.21 4.20
CA GLY A 124 -11.13 -21.51 3.69
C GLY A 124 -11.39 -20.56 2.53
N PHE A 125 -12.66 -20.32 2.16
CA PHE A 125 -13.07 -19.39 1.11
C PHE A 125 -13.88 -18.22 1.70
N LEU A 126 -13.81 -17.06 1.06
CA LEU A 126 -14.67 -15.90 1.35
C LEU A 126 -15.94 -15.95 0.52
#